data_AF-A0A819EIT0-F1
#
_entry.id   AF-A0A819EIT0-F1
#
_cell.length_a   1.000
_cell.length_b   1.000
_cell.length_c   1.000
_cell.angle_alpha   90.00
_cell.angle_beta   90.00
_cell.angle_gamma   90.00
#
_symmetry.space_group_name_H-M   'P 1'
#
loop_
_entity.id
_entity.type
_entity.pdbx_description
1 polymer ?
#
loop_
_entity_poly.entity_id
_entity_poly.type
_entity_poly.pdbx_seq_one_letter_code
_entity_poly.pdbx_strand_id
1 'polypeptide(L)'
;MVQFMKYFLRLQNHFYEHNPSSNSSCPSTPLKWCINDYDGYKFCIQNPTLLPLSILALLIGLFCSKRISKLSGKFPSRWFYYLAFFLYGIMMTSAGILHCFIGDLPKNKISLKFIQLFVTIIDCSLTTSIAVTFLFCGLSDIQFLNPQSIFTHCLLFSSYFILFLLWTLAIIHEWNTIIYALYVGVISICCFVYLITQLSIKSNRRALPILIVGGIYASIGLIAESFGAEHICTSEGPFWSQYFGPEFIWCLFANISMAFIFIYVIRTNIEKQVIIKKYPIDMEKNPEKF
;
A
#
# COMPACT_ATOMS: atom_id res chain seq x y z
N MET A 1 21.58 17.46 1.87
CA MET A 1 20.77 17.53 0.62
C MET A 1 21.30 16.73 -0.59
N VAL A 2 22.56 16.86 -1.05
CA VAL A 2 23.13 15.92 -2.07
C VAL A 2 23.51 14.56 -1.45
N GLN A 3 23.83 14.57 -0.16
CA GLN A 3 24.07 13.39 0.70
C GLN A 3 22.76 12.65 1.07
N PHE A 4 21.64 13.40 1.13
CA PHE A 4 20.30 12.95 1.50
C PHE A 4 19.71 11.90 0.54
N MET A 5 19.82 12.21 -0.76
CA MET A 5 19.29 11.33 -1.80
C MET A 5 20.27 10.21 -2.14
N LYS A 6 21.57 10.37 -1.80
CA LYS A 6 22.50 9.24 -1.71
C LYS A 6 22.07 8.27 -0.62
N TYR A 7 21.36 8.71 0.42
CA TYR A 7 20.91 7.93 1.59
C TYR A 7 19.57 7.22 1.42
N PHE A 8 18.61 7.80 0.69
CA PHE A 8 17.41 7.06 0.24
C PHE A 8 17.80 5.99 -0.80
N LEU A 9 18.68 6.34 -1.74
CA LEU A 9 19.43 5.36 -2.54
C LEU A 9 20.37 4.51 -1.70
N ARG A 10 20.75 4.86 -0.46
CA ARG A 10 21.56 4.01 0.44
C ARG A 10 20.71 3.10 1.30
N LEU A 11 19.42 3.38 1.50
CA LEU A 11 18.42 2.47 2.06
C LEU A 11 17.98 1.48 0.97
N GLN A 12 17.75 1.98 -0.25
CA GLN A 12 17.65 1.15 -1.46
C GLN A 12 18.95 0.34 -1.66
N ASN A 13 20.15 0.95 -1.62
CA ASN A 13 21.44 0.24 -1.70
C ASN A 13 21.89 -0.46 -0.40
N HIS A 14 21.17 -0.34 0.73
CA HIS A 14 21.43 -1.20 1.91
C HIS A 14 20.72 -2.53 1.74
N PHE A 15 19.56 -2.52 1.07
CA PHE A 15 18.87 -3.70 0.57
C PHE A 15 19.51 -4.24 -0.72
N TYR A 16 20.13 -3.38 -1.53
CA TYR A 16 20.92 -3.69 -2.72
C TYR A 16 22.40 -3.40 -2.48
N GLU A 17 22.98 -3.88 -1.37
CA GLU A 17 24.41 -3.72 -1.11
C GLU A 17 25.18 -4.70 -2.00
N HIS A 18 25.23 -4.33 -3.28
CA HIS A 18 26.00 -4.97 -4.31
C HIS A 18 27.46 -5.02 -3.84
N ASN A 19 27.97 -6.21 -3.56
CA ASN A 19 29.41 -6.44 -3.63
C ASN A 19 29.82 -6.11 -5.08
N PRO A 20 30.63 -5.05 -5.32
CA PRO A 20 31.05 -4.68 -6.68
C PRO A 20 32.02 -5.71 -7.29
N SER A 21 32.23 -6.85 -6.64
CA SER A 21 33.11 -7.94 -7.03
C SER A 21 32.38 -9.12 -7.69
N SER A 22 31.05 -9.12 -7.78
CA SER A 22 30.33 -10.14 -8.56
C SER A 22 30.17 -9.67 -10.01
N ASN A 23 30.70 -10.45 -10.95
CA ASN A 23 30.44 -10.34 -12.39
C ASN A 23 28.97 -10.64 -12.70
N SER A 24 28.02 -9.87 -12.15
CA SER A 24 26.60 -10.07 -12.42
C SER A 24 26.27 -9.49 -13.80
N SER A 25 25.75 -10.33 -14.68
CA SER A 25 25.22 -10.00 -16.01
C SER A 25 23.93 -9.16 -15.97
N CYS A 26 23.52 -8.72 -14.79
CA CYS A 26 22.32 -7.92 -14.57
C CYS A 26 22.48 -6.50 -15.13
N PRO A 27 21.54 -6.03 -15.98
CA PRO A 27 21.54 -4.64 -16.40
C PRO A 27 21.32 -3.75 -15.18
N SER A 28 22.32 -2.92 -14.87
CA SER A 28 22.34 -2.02 -13.71
C SER A 28 21.34 -0.86 -13.81
N THR A 29 20.62 -0.73 -14.93
CA THR A 29 19.66 0.34 -15.15
C THR A 29 18.37 -0.23 -15.74
N PRO A 30 17.20 0.07 -15.13
CA PRO A 30 15.91 -0.33 -15.67
C PRO A 30 15.63 0.32 -17.03
N LEU A 31 14.72 -0.27 -17.79
CA LEU A 31 14.34 0.18 -19.14
C LEU A 31 13.84 1.64 -19.12
N LYS A 32 14.52 2.57 -19.80
CA LYS A 32 14.09 3.96 -19.92
C LYS A 32 13.50 4.24 -21.30
N TRP A 33 12.32 4.86 -21.35
CA TRP A 33 11.71 5.32 -22.61
C TRP A 33 11.89 6.82 -22.73
N CYS A 34 12.64 7.27 -23.73
CA CYS A 34 12.90 8.69 -23.92
C CYS A 34 12.39 9.18 -25.27
N ILE A 35 11.79 10.36 -25.26
CA ILE A 35 11.34 11.09 -26.44
C ILE A 35 12.05 12.44 -26.43
N ASN A 36 12.59 12.83 -27.59
CA ASN A 36 13.12 14.17 -27.77
C ASN A 36 11.97 15.09 -28.20
N ASP A 37 11.79 16.18 -27.49
CA ASP A 37 10.90 17.27 -27.91
C ASP A 37 11.49 18.01 -29.12
N TYR A 38 10.66 18.75 -29.85
CA TYR A 38 11.05 19.57 -31.00
C TYR A 38 12.15 20.58 -30.66
N ASP A 39 12.19 21.04 -29.40
CA ASP A 39 13.20 21.97 -28.86
C ASP A 39 14.48 21.26 -28.37
N GLY A 40 14.63 19.96 -28.60
CA GLY A 40 15.80 19.17 -28.18
C GLY A 40 15.82 18.77 -26.70
N TYR A 41 14.75 19.06 -25.95
CA TYR A 41 14.60 18.58 -24.57
C TYR A 41 14.24 17.09 -24.55
N LYS A 42 15.04 16.28 -23.83
CA LYS A 42 14.81 14.85 -23.68
C LYS A 42 13.86 14.57 -22.50
N PHE A 43 12.63 14.16 -22.79
CA PHE A 43 11.70 13.63 -21.79
C PHE A 43 11.92 12.13 -21.65
N CYS A 44 12.13 11.62 -20.43
CA CYS A 44 12.36 10.20 -20.18
C CYS A 44 11.43 9.66 -19.11
N ILE A 45 10.77 8.54 -19.41
CA ILE A 45 10.09 7.67 -18.46
C ILE A 45 11.12 6.65 -17.97
N GLN A 46 11.36 6.61 -16.65
CA GLN A 46 12.46 5.84 -16.08
C GLN A 46 12.11 4.38 -15.83
N ASN A 47 10.87 4.11 -15.41
CA ASN A 47 10.35 2.77 -15.11
C ASN A 47 8.96 2.61 -15.76
N PRO A 48 8.86 2.46 -17.08
CA PRO A 48 7.59 2.45 -17.81
C PRO A 48 6.71 1.26 -17.44
N THR A 49 7.30 0.16 -16.95
CA THR A 49 6.54 -1.04 -16.52
C THR A 49 5.68 -0.80 -15.28
N LEU A 50 5.97 0.23 -14.48
CA LEU A 50 5.16 0.60 -13.31
C LEU A 50 3.89 1.36 -13.69
N LEU A 51 3.86 2.07 -14.82
CA LEU A 51 2.69 2.84 -15.27
C LEU A 51 1.40 2.00 -15.34
N PRO A 52 1.36 0.84 -16.02
CA PRO A 52 0.14 0.03 -16.05
C PRO A 52 -0.27 -0.47 -14.66
N LEU A 53 0.68 -0.75 -13.77
CA LEU A 53 0.39 -1.20 -12.40
C LEU A 53 -0.16 -0.07 -11.53
N SER A 54 0.35 1.16 -11.66
CA SER A 54 -0.17 2.34 -10.97
C SER A 54 -1.57 2.71 -11.47
N ILE A 55 -1.83 2.62 -12.79
CA ILE A 55 -3.16 2.83 -13.36
C ILE A 55 -4.12 1.75 -12.85
N LEU A 56 -3.70 0.48 -12.84
CA LEU A 56 -4.49 -0.62 -12.30
C LEU A 56 -4.80 -0.40 -10.82
N ALA A 57 -3.82 0.06 -10.03
CA ALA A 57 -4.02 0.36 -8.62
C ALA A 57 -5.03 1.50 -8.39
N LEU A 58 -4.96 2.56 -9.20
CA LEU A 58 -5.93 3.65 -9.18
C LEU A 58 -7.34 3.13 -9.50
N LEU A 59 -7.47 2.28 -10.52
CA LEU A 59 -8.75 1.66 -10.89
C LEU A 59 -9.28 0.77 -9.76
N ILE A 60 -8.44 -0.08 -9.16
CA ILE A 60 -8.79 -0.90 -8.00
C ILE A 60 -9.24 0.01 -6.86
N GLY A 61 -8.46 1.01 -6.48
CA GLY A 61 -8.77 1.93 -5.39
C GLY A 61 -10.12 2.65 -5.58
N LEU A 62 -10.32 3.28 -6.73
CA LEU A 62 -11.56 4.01 -7.03
C LEU A 62 -12.77 3.08 -7.17
N PHE A 63 -12.62 1.96 -7.90
CA PHE A 63 -13.71 1.01 -8.11
C PHE A 63 -14.13 0.33 -6.81
N CYS A 64 -13.17 -0.20 -6.05
CA CYS A 64 -13.43 -0.86 -4.77
C CYS A 64 -14.00 0.12 -3.75
N SER A 65 -13.45 1.34 -3.64
CA SER A 65 -13.98 2.38 -2.76
C SER A 65 -15.43 2.72 -3.08
N LYS A 66 -15.74 3.00 -4.37
CA LYS A 66 -17.11 3.28 -4.83
C LYS A 66 -18.06 2.11 -4.61
N ARG A 67 -17.59 0.88 -4.73
CA ARG A 67 -18.41 -0.31 -4.53
C ARG A 67 -18.67 -0.58 -3.04
N ILE A 68 -17.67 -0.39 -2.19
CA ILE A 68 -17.79 -0.53 -0.72
C ILE A 68 -18.76 0.53 -0.18
N SER A 69 -18.68 1.78 -0.63
CA SER A 69 -19.56 2.85 -0.17
C SER A 69 -21.04 2.58 -0.49
N LYS A 70 -21.32 1.83 -1.56
CA LYS A 70 -22.66 1.43 -2.00
C LYS A 70 -23.14 0.08 -1.43
N LEU A 71 -22.36 -0.60 -0.60
CA LEU A 71 -22.81 -1.87 -0.03
C LEU A 71 -24.07 -1.65 0.81
N SER A 72 -25.06 -2.51 0.64
CA SER A 72 -26.23 -2.54 1.52
C SER A 72 -25.85 -3.14 2.88
N GLY A 73 -26.61 -2.82 3.94
CA GLY A 73 -26.45 -3.40 5.29
C GLY A 73 -25.80 -2.48 6.32
N LYS A 74 -25.75 -2.93 7.58
CA LYS A 74 -25.06 -2.25 8.69
C LYS A 74 -23.66 -2.85 8.84
N PHE A 75 -22.75 -2.49 7.95
CA PHE A 75 -21.32 -2.81 8.10
C PHE A 75 -20.65 -1.63 8.81
N PRO A 76 -20.35 -1.72 10.12
CA PRO A 76 -20.02 -0.53 10.92
C PRO A 76 -18.77 0.17 10.39
N SER A 77 -17.75 -0.60 10.05
CA SER A 77 -16.43 -0.17 9.57
C SER A 77 -16.39 0.25 8.10
N ARG A 78 -17.54 0.30 7.39
CA ARG A 78 -17.60 0.59 5.94
C ARG A 78 -16.83 1.84 5.55
N TRP A 79 -16.95 2.89 6.37
CA TRP A 79 -16.32 4.18 6.10
C TRP A 79 -14.80 4.06 6.02
N PHE A 80 -14.20 3.37 6.99
CA PHE A 80 -12.76 3.13 7.03
C PHE A 80 -12.30 2.28 5.85
N TYR A 81 -13.03 1.22 5.48
CA TYR A 81 -12.65 0.40 4.34
C TYR A 81 -12.65 1.19 3.03
N TYR A 82 -13.72 1.92 2.69
CA TYR A 82 -13.70 2.67 1.42
C TYR A 82 -12.59 3.72 1.41
N LEU A 83 -12.28 4.33 2.56
CA LEU A 83 -11.21 5.30 2.69
C LEU A 83 -9.84 4.64 2.44
N ALA A 84 -9.57 3.47 3.03
CA ALA A 84 -8.33 2.72 2.80
C ALA A 84 -8.10 2.42 1.31
N PHE A 85 -9.14 1.95 0.60
CA PHE A 85 -9.06 1.71 -0.85
C PHE A 85 -8.84 3.00 -1.65
N PHE A 86 -9.48 4.09 -1.25
CA PHE A 86 -9.28 5.40 -1.90
C PHE A 86 -7.85 5.90 -1.74
N LEU A 87 -7.33 5.87 -0.51
CA LEU A 87 -5.94 6.26 -0.20
C LEU A 87 -4.93 5.38 -0.93
N TYR A 88 -5.19 4.08 -1.05
CA TYR A 88 -4.35 3.16 -1.83
C TYR A 88 -4.22 3.57 -3.30
N GLY A 89 -5.33 3.92 -3.96
CA GLY A 89 -5.29 4.38 -5.35
C GLY A 89 -4.46 5.66 -5.51
N ILE A 90 -4.57 6.60 -4.56
CA ILE A 90 -3.77 7.84 -4.56
C ILE A 90 -2.28 7.52 -4.36
N MET A 91 -1.94 6.73 -3.34
CA MET A 91 -0.58 6.33 -2.99
C MET A 91 0.13 5.65 -4.18
N MET A 92 -0.50 4.66 -4.80
CA MET A 92 0.10 3.96 -5.95
C MET A 92 0.27 4.85 -7.18
N THR A 93 -0.57 5.88 -7.32
CA THR A 93 -0.44 6.89 -8.37
C THR A 93 0.72 7.84 -8.06
N SER A 94 0.89 8.27 -6.80
CA SER A 94 2.05 9.08 -6.39
C SER A 94 3.36 8.33 -6.56
N ALA A 95 3.42 7.05 -6.17
CA ALA A 95 4.57 6.19 -6.41
C ALA A 95 4.88 6.07 -7.91
N GLY A 96 3.86 5.84 -8.75
CA GLY A 96 4.02 5.83 -10.21
C GLY A 96 4.61 7.13 -10.73
N ILE A 97 4.13 8.29 -10.25
CA ILE A 97 4.68 9.58 -10.66
C ILE A 97 6.15 9.73 -10.25
N LEU A 98 6.48 9.34 -9.02
CA LEU A 98 7.83 9.40 -8.48
C LEU A 98 8.80 8.53 -9.31
N HIS A 99 8.47 7.24 -9.49
CA HIS A 99 9.35 6.27 -10.12
C HIS A 99 9.38 6.36 -11.65
N CYS A 100 8.30 6.80 -12.29
CA CYS A 100 8.25 6.90 -13.75
C CYS A 100 8.76 8.26 -14.27
N PHE A 101 8.43 9.37 -13.60
CA PHE A 101 8.70 10.71 -14.13
C PHE A 101 9.77 11.50 -13.39
N ILE A 102 10.11 11.16 -12.13
CA ILE A 102 11.01 11.97 -11.30
C ILE A 102 12.37 11.28 -11.03
N GLY A 103 12.38 10.00 -10.64
CA GLY A 103 13.44 9.26 -9.91
C GLY A 103 14.92 9.63 -10.13
N ASP A 104 15.37 9.80 -11.37
CA ASP A 104 16.76 9.97 -11.81
C ASP A 104 17.01 11.25 -12.63
N LEU A 105 16.07 12.20 -12.68
CA LEU A 105 16.30 13.43 -13.44
C LEU A 105 17.48 14.23 -12.83
N PRO A 106 18.34 14.85 -13.66
CA PRO A 106 19.51 15.58 -13.20
C PRO A 106 19.10 16.71 -12.24
N LYS A 107 19.54 16.57 -10.98
CA LYS A 107 19.06 17.27 -9.78
C LYS A 107 19.52 18.72 -9.68
N ASN A 108 19.87 19.34 -10.79
CA ASN A 108 20.45 20.69 -10.81
C ASN A 108 19.39 21.78 -10.63
N LYS A 109 18.10 21.45 -10.73
CA LYS A 109 16.97 22.40 -10.54
C LYS A 109 16.36 22.25 -9.14
N ILE A 110 16.25 23.36 -8.41
CA ILE A 110 15.65 23.45 -7.07
C ILE A 110 14.18 22.99 -7.08
N SER A 111 13.42 23.38 -8.11
CA SER A 111 12.02 22.99 -8.28
C SER A 111 11.83 21.46 -8.31
N LEU A 112 12.74 20.75 -8.99
CA LEU A 112 12.68 19.30 -9.12
C LEU A 112 12.92 18.59 -7.78
N LYS A 113 13.84 19.12 -6.96
CA LYS A 113 14.10 18.61 -5.59
C LYS A 113 12.89 18.77 -4.69
N PHE A 114 12.20 19.92 -4.78
CA PHE A 114 11.00 20.17 -3.99
C PHE A 114 9.86 19.22 -4.39
N ILE A 115 9.60 19.06 -5.69
CA ILE A 115 8.55 18.15 -6.18
C ILE A 115 8.83 16.72 -5.73
N GLN A 116 10.07 16.26 -5.86
CA GLN A 116 10.46 14.93 -5.40
C GLN A 116 10.20 14.75 -3.90
N LEU A 117 10.68 15.68 -3.08
CA LEU A 117 10.47 15.66 -1.63
C LEU A 117 8.98 15.60 -1.29
N PHE A 118 8.18 16.45 -1.93
CA PHE A 118 6.74 16.53 -1.71
C PHE A 118 6.03 15.22 -2.07
N VAL A 119 6.32 14.65 -3.23
CA VAL A 119 5.73 13.39 -3.68
C VAL A 119 6.15 12.24 -2.76
N THR A 120 7.42 12.17 -2.34
CA THR A 120 7.89 11.16 -1.39
C THR A 120 7.19 11.28 -0.03
N ILE A 121 7.03 12.48 0.52
CA ILE A 121 6.32 12.68 1.79
C ILE A 121 4.87 12.21 1.67
N ILE A 122 4.18 12.57 0.58
CA ILE A 122 2.80 12.15 0.32
C ILE A 122 2.72 10.63 0.25
N ASP A 123 3.58 10.00 -0.55
CA ASP A 123 3.57 8.56 -0.78
C ASP A 123 3.74 7.80 0.54
N CYS A 124 4.82 8.08 1.28
CA CYS A 124 5.11 7.41 2.55
C CYS A 124 4.04 7.68 3.64
N SER A 125 3.51 8.90 3.69
CA SER A 125 2.43 9.26 4.64
C SER A 125 1.13 8.53 4.31
N LEU A 126 0.80 8.39 3.03
CA LEU A 126 -0.38 7.64 2.60
C LEU A 126 -0.23 6.15 2.90
N THR A 127 0.95 5.55 2.66
CA THR A 127 1.21 4.13 2.98
C THR A 127 0.93 3.82 4.45
N THR A 128 1.49 4.63 5.35
CA THR A 128 1.28 4.46 6.79
C THR A 128 -0.15 4.78 7.22
N SER A 129 -0.79 5.77 6.59
CA SER A 129 -2.20 6.10 6.81
C SER A 129 -3.13 4.95 6.40
N ILE A 130 -2.87 4.25 5.29
CA ILE A 130 -3.63 3.06 4.87
C ILE A 130 -3.53 1.97 5.94
N ALA A 131 -2.34 1.70 6.47
CA ALA A 131 -2.14 0.71 7.52
C ALA A 131 -2.93 1.06 8.79
N VAL A 132 -2.86 2.32 9.25
CA VAL A 132 -3.67 2.80 10.39
C VAL A 132 -5.16 2.68 10.09
N THR A 133 -5.59 2.94 8.86
CA THR A 133 -7.01 2.80 8.47
C THR A 133 -7.46 1.35 8.60
N PHE A 134 -6.65 0.38 8.18
CA PHE A 134 -6.94 -1.04 8.40
C PHE A 134 -6.99 -1.41 9.88
N LEU A 135 -6.10 -0.87 10.71
CA LEU A 135 -6.20 -1.05 12.16
C LEU A 135 -7.58 -0.58 12.69
N PHE A 136 -8.05 0.60 12.27
CA PHE A 136 -9.36 1.12 12.66
C PHE A 136 -10.51 0.27 12.11
N CYS A 137 -10.38 -0.30 10.90
CA CYS A 137 -11.33 -1.29 10.39
C CYS A 137 -11.45 -2.47 11.36
N GLY A 138 -10.30 -3.05 11.76
CA GLY A 138 -10.23 -4.19 12.66
C GLY A 138 -10.85 -3.91 14.02
N LEU A 139 -10.44 -2.80 14.66
CA LEU A 139 -10.96 -2.37 15.95
C LEU A 139 -12.47 -2.07 15.90
N SER A 140 -12.95 -1.50 14.80
CA SER A 140 -14.39 -1.25 14.62
C SER A 140 -15.18 -2.53 14.35
N ASP A 141 -14.59 -3.49 13.66
CA ASP A 141 -15.21 -4.79 13.34
C ASP A 141 -15.43 -5.64 14.61
N ILE A 142 -14.54 -5.55 15.60
CA ILE A 142 -14.71 -6.15 16.93
C ILE A 142 -15.47 -5.26 17.92
N GLN A 143 -16.04 -4.14 17.46
CA GLN A 143 -16.78 -3.17 18.29
C GLN A 143 -15.96 -2.50 19.41
N PHE A 144 -14.62 -2.52 19.33
CA PHE A 144 -13.75 -1.80 20.25
C PHE A 144 -13.83 -0.29 20.02
N LEU A 145 -13.96 0.13 18.75
CA LEU A 145 -14.25 1.52 18.37
C LEU A 145 -15.65 1.63 17.79
N ASN A 146 -16.33 2.74 18.07
CA ASN A 146 -17.60 3.06 17.43
C ASN A 146 -17.34 3.85 16.13
N PRO A 147 -17.53 3.25 14.94
CA PRO A 147 -17.24 3.90 13.67
C PRO A 147 -18.19 5.05 13.33
N GLN A 148 -19.29 5.24 14.08
CA GLN A 148 -20.18 6.39 13.92
C GLN A 148 -19.80 7.56 14.84
N SER A 149 -18.92 7.32 15.81
CA SER A 149 -18.51 8.35 16.76
C SER A 149 -17.61 9.38 16.09
N ILE A 150 -17.90 10.66 16.31
CA ILE A 150 -17.04 11.78 15.89
C ILE A 150 -15.64 11.62 16.50
N PHE A 151 -15.56 11.15 17.75
CA PHE A 151 -14.29 10.94 18.43
C PHE A 151 -13.38 9.97 17.66
N THR A 152 -13.92 8.86 17.15
CA THR A 152 -13.14 7.88 16.38
C THR A 152 -12.62 8.47 15.07
N HIS A 153 -13.41 9.30 14.38
CA HIS A 153 -12.95 10.00 13.19
C HIS A 153 -11.85 11.01 13.51
N CYS A 154 -12.03 11.81 14.57
CA CYS A 154 -11.01 12.75 15.04
C CYS A 154 -9.70 12.04 15.40
N LEU A 155 -9.78 10.87 16.04
CA LEU A 155 -8.61 10.07 16.40
C LEU A 155 -7.86 9.61 15.13
N LEU A 156 -8.58 9.11 14.13
CA LEU A 156 -7.98 8.71 12.85
C LEU A 156 -7.28 9.89 12.15
N PHE A 157 -7.97 11.03 12.01
CA PHE A 157 -7.40 12.21 11.37
C PHE A 157 -6.20 12.76 12.15
N SER A 158 -6.25 12.71 13.48
CA SER A 158 -5.10 13.06 14.33
C SER A 158 -3.92 12.12 14.06
N SER A 159 -4.17 10.81 13.91
CA SER A 159 -3.12 9.84 13.54
C SER A 159 -2.51 10.14 12.18
N TYR A 160 -3.32 10.48 11.16
CA TYR A 160 -2.80 10.86 9.84
C TYR A 160 -1.93 12.11 9.91
N PHE A 161 -2.37 13.14 10.65
CA PHE A 161 -1.62 14.37 10.81
C PHE A 161 -0.27 14.14 11.52
N ILE A 162 -0.27 13.33 12.59
CA ILE A 162 0.96 12.97 13.32
C ILE A 162 1.91 12.20 12.41
N LEU A 163 1.42 11.21 11.66
CA LEU A 163 2.24 10.43 10.72
C LEU A 163 2.83 11.32 9.62
N PHE A 164 2.04 12.23 9.06
CA PHE A 164 2.50 13.18 8.05
C PHE A 164 3.60 14.10 8.59
N LEU A 165 3.42 14.62 9.81
CA LEU A 165 4.45 15.43 10.48
C LEU A 165 5.72 14.63 10.77
N LEU A 166 5.59 13.40 11.28
CA LEU A 166 6.73 12.53 11.57
C LEU A 166 7.50 12.17 10.30
N TRP A 167 6.81 11.86 9.19
CA TRP A 167 7.45 11.64 7.90
C TRP A 167 8.17 12.89 7.41
N THR A 168 7.51 14.05 7.49
CA THR A 168 8.11 15.33 7.08
C THR A 168 9.39 15.63 7.86
N LEU A 169 9.36 15.51 9.20
CA LEU A 169 10.52 15.74 10.05
C LEU A 169 11.61 14.70 9.83
N ALA A 170 11.25 13.42 9.74
CA ALA A 170 12.21 12.34 9.56
C ALA A 170 12.93 12.44 8.20
N ILE A 171 12.21 12.87 7.16
CA ILE A 171 12.77 13.14 5.83
C ILE A 171 13.64 14.40 5.86
N ILE A 172 13.18 15.53 6.42
CA ILE A 172 13.98 16.78 6.47
C ILE A 172 15.27 16.60 7.28
N HIS A 173 15.22 15.88 8.39
CA HIS A 173 16.35 15.68 9.31
C HIS A 173 17.14 14.38 9.08
N GLU A 174 16.78 13.59 8.06
CA GLU A 174 17.46 12.34 7.70
C GLU A 174 17.47 11.29 8.85
N TRP A 175 16.37 11.20 9.61
CA TRP A 175 16.23 10.27 10.75
C TRP A 175 15.94 8.83 10.30
N ASN A 176 16.97 8.12 9.86
CA ASN A 176 16.86 6.75 9.31
C ASN A 176 16.08 5.77 10.20
N THR A 177 16.33 5.78 11.52
CA THR A 177 15.63 4.91 12.46
C THR A 177 14.14 5.20 12.51
N ILE A 178 13.75 6.47 12.41
CA ILE A 178 12.35 6.88 12.40
C ILE A 178 11.69 6.53 11.07
N ILE A 179 12.39 6.73 9.93
CA ILE A 179 11.91 6.28 8.62
C ILE A 179 11.61 4.78 8.63
N TYR A 180 12.53 3.97 9.16
CA TYR A 180 12.35 2.52 9.26
C TYR A 180 11.20 2.14 10.22
N ALA A 181 11.11 2.81 11.38
CA ALA A 181 10.04 2.59 12.33
C ALA A 181 8.66 2.96 11.77
N LEU A 182 8.58 4.05 11.00
CA LEU A 182 7.35 4.49 10.34
C LEU A 182 6.97 3.53 9.22
N TYR A 183 7.91 3.13 8.37
CA TYR A 183 7.61 2.26 7.23
C TYR A 183 7.37 0.82 7.70
N VAL A 184 8.38 0.13 8.23
CA VAL A 184 8.26 -1.29 8.59
C VAL A 184 7.47 -1.45 9.89
N GLY A 185 7.75 -0.65 10.91
CA GLY A 185 7.14 -0.81 12.24
C GLY A 185 5.65 -0.53 12.25
N VAL A 186 5.22 0.68 11.86
CA VAL A 186 3.80 1.06 11.89
C VAL A 186 2.98 0.19 10.96
N ILE A 187 3.45 -0.08 9.73
CA ILE A 187 2.72 -0.95 8.79
C ILE A 187 2.56 -2.35 9.36
N SER A 188 3.66 -2.96 9.83
CA SER A 188 3.62 -4.33 10.37
C SER A 188 2.69 -4.43 11.57
N ILE A 189 2.81 -3.52 12.54
CA ILE A 189 1.98 -3.54 13.75
C ILE A 189 0.50 -3.34 13.41
N CYS A 190 0.16 -2.33 12.60
CA CYS A 190 -1.23 -2.04 12.27
C CYS A 190 -1.88 -3.17 11.46
N CYS A 191 -1.20 -3.68 10.44
CA CYS A 191 -1.69 -4.77 9.61
C CYS A 191 -1.75 -6.10 10.39
N PHE A 192 -0.80 -6.38 11.28
CA PHE A 192 -0.82 -7.56 12.13
C PHE A 192 -1.97 -7.51 13.12
N VAL A 193 -2.16 -6.40 13.83
CA VAL A 193 -3.30 -6.23 14.75
C VAL A 193 -4.62 -6.35 13.97
N TYR A 194 -4.73 -5.75 12.78
CA TYR A 194 -5.87 -5.94 11.91
C TYR A 194 -6.14 -7.42 11.63
N LEU A 195 -5.13 -8.19 11.19
CA LEU A 195 -5.27 -9.62 10.94
C LEU A 195 -5.78 -10.38 12.18
N ILE A 196 -5.19 -10.12 13.36
CA ILE A 196 -5.59 -10.74 14.62
C ILE A 196 -7.05 -10.42 14.95
N THR A 197 -7.47 -9.16 14.83
CA THR A 197 -8.88 -8.80 15.08
C THR A 197 -9.84 -9.52 14.13
N GLN A 198 -9.48 -9.70 12.85
CA GLN A 198 -10.31 -10.44 11.90
C GLN A 198 -10.33 -11.95 12.19
N LEU A 199 -9.24 -12.52 12.72
CA LEU A 199 -9.17 -13.91 13.17
C LEU A 199 -10.09 -14.18 14.37
N SER A 200 -10.23 -13.21 15.27
CA SER A 200 -11.08 -13.33 16.47
C SER A 200 -12.59 -13.33 16.14
N ILE A 201 -13.00 -12.81 14.98
CA ILE A 201 -14.40 -12.71 14.61
C ILE A 201 -14.91 -14.05 14.05
N LYS A 202 -15.64 -14.80 14.88
CA LYS A 202 -16.18 -16.13 14.54
C LYS A 202 -17.06 -16.13 13.28
N SER A 203 -17.79 -15.04 13.02
CA SER A 203 -18.66 -14.91 11.85
C SER A 203 -17.91 -14.80 10.53
N ASN A 204 -16.60 -14.49 10.52
CA ASN A 204 -15.82 -14.26 9.31
C ASN A 204 -15.00 -15.50 8.86
N ARG A 205 -15.14 -16.65 9.54
CA ARG A 205 -14.27 -17.83 9.31
C ARG A 205 -14.22 -18.34 7.86
N ARG A 206 -15.30 -18.17 7.10
CA ARG A 206 -15.36 -18.60 5.68
C ARG A 206 -14.65 -17.64 4.73
N ALA A 207 -14.61 -16.35 5.07
CA ALA A 207 -13.90 -15.34 4.30
C ALA A 207 -12.41 -15.25 4.69
N LEU A 208 -12.05 -15.71 5.89
CA LEU A 208 -10.69 -15.62 6.43
C LEU A 208 -9.57 -16.16 5.50
N PRO A 209 -9.70 -17.32 4.81
CA PRO A 209 -8.65 -17.79 3.92
C PRO A 209 -8.29 -16.78 2.80
N ILE A 210 -9.28 -16.00 2.35
CA ILE A 210 -9.10 -14.95 1.32
C ILE A 210 -8.19 -13.84 1.86
N LEU A 211 -8.40 -13.43 3.12
CA LEU A 211 -7.57 -12.43 3.78
C LEU A 211 -6.14 -12.93 3.99
N ILE A 212 -5.97 -14.21 4.39
CA ILE A 212 -4.65 -14.84 4.55
C ILE A 212 -3.90 -14.86 3.22
N VAL A 213 -4.55 -15.27 2.13
CA VAL A 213 -3.95 -15.26 0.78
C VAL A 213 -3.54 -13.84 0.39
N GLY A 214 -4.39 -12.84 0.63
CA GLY A 214 -4.05 -11.43 0.42
C GLY A 214 -2.82 -10.99 1.23
N GLY A 215 -2.73 -11.39 2.51
CA GLY A 215 -1.58 -11.13 3.37
C GLY A 215 -0.29 -11.80 2.86
N ILE A 216 -0.38 -13.04 2.37
CA ILE A 216 0.76 -13.76 1.77
C ILE A 216 1.30 -12.98 0.57
N TYR A 217 0.43 -12.51 -0.34
CA TYR A 217 0.88 -11.70 -1.48
C TYR A 217 1.55 -10.40 -1.04
N ALA A 218 0.99 -9.68 -0.05
CA ALA A 218 1.65 -8.48 0.49
C ALA A 218 3.04 -8.78 1.06
N SER A 219 3.18 -9.87 1.82
CA SER A 219 4.47 -10.31 2.36
C SER A 219 5.46 -10.70 1.28
N ILE A 220 5.04 -11.42 0.24
CA ILE A 220 5.91 -11.78 -0.90
C ILE A 220 6.39 -10.51 -1.60
N GLY A 221 5.51 -9.53 -1.82
CA GLY A 221 5.89 -8.23 -2.36
C GLY A 221 6.98 -7.57 -1.52
N LEU A 222 6.78 -7.50 -0.20
CA LEU A 222 7.72 -6.83 0.72
C LEU A 222 9.08 -7.54 0.74
N ILE A 223 9.07 -8.87 0.72
CA ILE A 223 10.28 -9.70 0.65
C ILE A 223 10.98 -9.50 -0.70
N ALA A 224 10.24 -9.40 -1.80
CA ALA A 224 10.82 -9.14 -3.12
C ALA A 224 11.53 -7.79 -3.17
N GLU A 225 10.93 -6.75 -2.60
CA GLU A 225 11.51 -5.40 -2.50
C GLU A 225 12.74 -5.36 -1.57
N SER A 226 12.67 -6.05 -0.42
CA SER A 226 13.70 -5.99 0.62
C SER A 226 14.88 -6.95 0.39
N PHE A 227 14.62 -8.18 -0.07
CA PHE A 227 15.61 -9.26 -0.12
C PHE A 227 15.73 -9.92 -1.50
N GLY A 228 14.70 -9.79 -2.33
CA GLY A 228 14.60 -10.50 -3.61
C GLY A 228 15.37 -9.85 -4.75
N ALA A 229 15.79 -8.60 -4.62
CA ALA A 229 16.39 -7.82 -5.70
C ALA A 229 17.51 -8.53 -6.48
N GLU A 230 18.48 -9.09 -5.76
CA GLU A 230 19.62 -9.80 -6.37
C GLU A 230 19.22 -11.18 -6.94
N HIS A 231 18.25 -11.85 -6.30
CA HIS A 231 17.79 -13.19 -6.71
C HIS A 231 16.86 -13.15 -7.92
N ILE A 232 15.99 -12.14 -8.02
CA ILE A 232 15.10 -11.96 -9.16
C ILE A 232 15.94 -11.75 -10.43
N CYS A 233 17.00 -10.96 -10.33
CA CYS A 233 17.84 -10.68 -11.48
C CYS A 233 18.68 -11.88 -11.93
N THR A 234 19.14 -12.73 -10.99
CA THR A 234 19.90 -13.94 -11.33
C THR A 234 19.03 -15.09 -11.87
N SER A 235 17.75 -15.16 -11.46
CA SER A 235 16.82 -16.23 -11.86
C SER A 235 16.12 -15.97 -13.21
N GLU A 236 15.65 -14.75 -13.45
CA GLU A 236 14.89 -14.39 -14.67
C GLU A 236 15.80 -14.03 -15.86
N GLY A 237 17.10 -13.86 -15.61
CA GLY A 237 18.08 -13.46 -16.60
C GLY A 237 17.99 -11.98 -17.01
N PRO A 238 18.97 -11.49 -17.80
CA PRO A 238 19.17 -10.06 -18.05
C PRO A 238 18.10 -9.40 -18.92
N PHE A 239 17.31 -10.18 -19.66
CA PHE A 239 16.24 -9.64 -20.50
C PHE A 239 14.98 -9.33 -19.69
N TRP A 240 14.52 -10.29 -18.89
CA TRP A 240 13.29 -10.15 -18.11
C TRP A 240 13.47 -9.24 -16.89
N SER A 241 14.67 -9.20 -16.30
CA SER A 241 14.97 -8.32 -15.16
C SER A 241 14.85 -6.83 -15.48
N GLN A 242 14.90 -6.43 -16.76
CA GLN A 242 14.62 -5.04 -17.18
C GLN A 242 13.14 -4.65 -17.07
N TYR A 243 12.24 -5.64 -17.10
CA TYR A 243 10.80 -5.43 -17.04
C TYR A 243 10.22 -5.79 -15.66
N PHE A 244 10.75 -6.84 -15.04
CA PHE A 244 10.32 -7.39 -13.75
C PHE A 244 11.28 -7.01 -12.61
N GLY A 245 11.37 -5.70 -12.34
CA GLY A 245 12.11 -5.20 -11.19
C GLY A 245 11.40 -5.48 -9.85
N PRO A 246 12.10 -5.39 -8.71
CA PRO A 246 11.50 -5.56 -7.39
C PRO A 246 10.33 -4.61 -7.12
N GLU A 247 10.41 -3.37 -7.62
CA GLU A 247 9.31 -2.39 -7.53
C GLU A 247 8.08 -2.85 -8.33
N PHE A 248 8.29 -3.50 -9.48
CA PHE A 248 7.20 -4.07 -10.27
C PHE A 248 6.50 -5.19 -9.50
N ILE A 249 7.28 -6.10 -8.90
CA ILE A 249 6.75 -7.22 -8.11
C ILE A 249 6.00 -6.71 -6.87
N TRP A 250 6.56 -5.72 -6.17
CA TRP A 250 5.89 -5.04 -5.06
C TRP A 250 4.54 -4.46 -5.50
N CYS A 251 4.52 -3.67 -6.57
CA CYS A 251 3.29 -3.06 -7.07
C CYS A 251 2.24 -4.09 -7.53
N LEU A 252 2.68 -5.15 -8.21
CA LEU A 252 1.80 -6.22 -8.67
C LEU A 252 1.17 -6.97 -7.50
N PHE A 253 1.98 -7.39 -6.52
CA PHE A 253 1.46 -8.13 -5.38
C PHE A 253 0.67 -7.26 -4.41
N ALA A 254 0.97 -5.96 -4.29
CA ALA A 254 0.12 -5.01 -3.58
C ALA A 254 -1.27 -4.92 -4.23
N ASN A 255 -1.34 -4.83 -5.57
CA ASN A 255 -2.61 -4.83 -6.31
C ASN A 255 -3.42 -6.10 -6.07
N ILE A 256 -2.76 -7.27 -6.16
CA ILE A 256 -3.38 -8.57 -5.90
C ILE A 256 -3.88 -8.64 -4.45
N SER A 257 -3.06 -8.25 -3.48
CA SER A 257 -3.43 -8.22 -2.06
C SER A 257 -4.67 -7.37 -1.81
N MET A 258 -4.70 -6.15 -2.35
CA MET A 258 -5.86 -5.26 -2.23
C MET A 258 -7.12 -5.84 -2.88
N ALA A 259 -7.00 -6.53 -4.02
CA ALA A 259 -8.14 -7.23 -4.62
C ALA A 259 -8.68 -8.35 -3.71
N PHE A 260 -7.80 -9.14 -3.07
CA PHE A 260 -8.21 -10.16 -2.09
C PHE A 260 -8.88 -9.54 -0.85
N ILE A 261 -8.34 -8.44 -0.32
CA ILE A 261 -8.96 -7.70 0.79
C ILE A 261 -10.34 -7.19 0.37
N PHE A 262 -10.51 -6.72 -0.87
CA PHE A 262 -11.82 -6.29 -1.36
C PHE A 262 -12.81 -7.46 -1.40
N ILE A 263 -12.42 -8.61 -1.95
CA ILE A 263 -13.27 -9.82 -1.97
C ILE A 263 -13.65 -10.24 -0.54
N TYR A 264 -12.69 -10.18 0.39
CA TYR A 264 -12.93 -10.44 1.80
C TYR A 264 -14.02 -9.53 2.38
N VAL A 265 -13.91 -8.21 2.18
CA VAL A 265 -14.90 -7.23 2.67
C VAL A 265 -16.30 -7.51 2.11
N ILE A 266 -16.39 -7.78 0.80
CA ILE A 266 -17.66 -8.11 0.14
C ILE A 266 -18.28 -9.36 0.74
N ARG A 267 -17.50 -10.43 0.91
CA ARG A 267 -17.98 -11.71 1.42
C ARG A 267 -18.44 -11.59 2.87
N THR A 268 -17.67 -10.91 3.71
CA THR A 268 -18.03 -10.62 5.09
C THR A 268 -19.35 -9.83 5.19
N ASN A 269 -19.58 -8.86 4.31
CA ASN A 269 -20.83 -8.10 4.28
C ASN A 269 -22.03 -8.99 3.90
N ILE A 270 -21.88 -9.86 2.91
CA ILE A 270 -22.94 -10.80 2.49
C ILE A 270 -23.28 -11.76 3.64
N GLU A 271 -22.28 -12.35 4.30
CA GLU A 271 -22.48 -13.28 5.41
C GLU A 271 -23.21 -12.61 6.58
N LYS A 272 -22.85 -11.37 6.94
CA LYS A 272 -23.56 -10.58 7.97
C LYS A 272 -25.04 -10.33 7.60
N GLN A 273 -25.36 -10.07 6.33
CA GLN A 273 -26.75 -9.88 5.91
C GLN A 273 -27.60 -11.15 5.98
N VAL A 274 -27.04 -12.30 5.59
CA VAL A 274 -27.75 -13.60 5.66
C VAL A 274 -28.11 -13.94 7.10
N ILE A 275 -27.20 -13.70 8.04
CA ILE A 275 -27.43 -13.92 9.46
C ILE A 275 -28.57 -13.03 9.98
N ILE A 276 -28.56 -11.72 9.65
CA ILE A 276 -29.60 -10.78 10.06
C ILE A 276 -30.97 -11.16 9.48
N LYS A 277 -31.06 -11.73 8.28
CA LYS A 277 -32.34 -12.18 7.70
C LYS A 277 -32.87 -13.47 8.34
N LYS A 278 -32.00 -14.33 8.86
CA LYS A 278 -32.40 -15.62 9.43
C LYS A 278 -33.04 -15.47 10.82
N TYR A 279 -32.48 -14.61 11.68
CA TYR A 279 -32.99 -14.37 13.03
C TYR A 279 -34.43 -13.86 13.16
N PRO A 280 -34.93 -12.89 12.36
CA PRO A 280 -36.31 -12.44 12.48
C PRO A 280 -37.31 -13.53 12.11
N ILE A 281 -36.98 -14.39 11.12
CA ILE A 281 -37.84 -15.51 10.70
C ILE A 281 -37.89 -16.59 11.78
N ASP A 282 -36.75 -16.86 12.46
CA ASP A 282 -36.69 -17.85 13.54
C ASP A 282 -37.37 -17.34 14.82
N MET A 283 -37.32 -16.03 15.12
CA MET A 283 -38.08 -15.42 16.22
C MET A 283 -39.59 -15.42 15.96
N GLU A 284 -40.04 -15.15 14.73
CA GLU A 284 -41.46 -15.27 14.38
C GLU A 284 -41.97 -16.71 14.43
N LYS A 285 -41.12 -17.70 14.10
CA LYS A 285 -41.53 -19.12 14.07
C LYS A 285 -41.41 -19.86 15.39
N ASN A 286 -40.53 -19.43 16.30
CA ASN A 286 -40.35 -20.06 17.61
C ASN A 286 -40.03 -19.00 18.67
N PRO A 287 -41.02 -18.20 19.10
CA PRO A 287 -40.81 -17.18 20.12
C PRO A 287 -40.36 -17.78 21.48
N GLU A 288 -40.69 -19.04 21.75
CA GLU A 288 -40.40 -19.71 23.03
C GLU A 288 -38.95 -20.20 23.19
N LYS A 289 -38.11 -20.08 22.15
CA LYS A 289 -36.69 -20.51 22.21
C LYS A 289 -35.72 -19.41 22.67
N PHE A 290 -36.22 -18.21 22.96
CA PHE A 290 -35.42 -17.04 23.31
C PHE A 290 -35.95 -16.35 24.57
#